data_AF-A0A3D2SGZ0-F1
#
_entry.id   AF-A0A3D2SGZ0-F1
#
_cell.length_a   1.000
_cell.length_b   1.000
_cell.length_c   1.000
_cell.angle_alpha   90.00
_cell.angle_beta   90.00
_cell.angle_gamma   90.00
#
_symmetry.space_group_name_H-M   'P 1'
#
loop_
_entity.id
_entity.type
_entity.pdbx_description
1 polymer ?
#
loop_
_entity_poly.entity_id
_entity_poly.type
_entity_poly.pdbx_seq_one_letter_code
_entity_poly.pdbx_strand_id
1 'polypeptide(L)'
;MYSFFFDENIYVTPPSHKRIDKIVVKSRYINELKFVDRTPDDLNLVAKALSELPFYSNLIYDKYRNVYYRFVFPKVDLPTNETDYAEIWQMGRTKFSIIILNDQFEVIGETLFPENVYVSTQYFIRKEGLYIGTSFPKNPNFDENTLSFQRIELVKL
;
A
#
# COMPACT_ATOMS: atom_id res chain seq x y z
N MET A 1 16.22 -1.83 5.20
CA MET A 1 15.11 -2.81 5.18
C MET A 1 14.51 -2.82 3.80
N TYR A 2 14.01 -3.96 3.34
CA TYR A 2 13.39 -4.11 2.03
C TYR A 2 12.03 -4.80 2.15
N SER A 3 11.07 -4.34 1.34
CA SER A 3 9.76 -4.96 1.15
C SER A 3 9.55 -5.04 -0.36
N PHE A 4 9.34 -6.25 -0.88
CA PHE A 4 9.14 -6.49 -2.30
C PHE A 4 7.68 -6.77 -2.61
N PHE A 5 7.25 -6.47 -3.83
CA PHE A 5 5.82 -6.46 -4.15
C PHE A 5 5.18 -7.83 -4.04
N PHE A 6 5.78 -8.84 -4.63
CA PHE A 6 5.25 -10.20 -4.62
C PHE A 6 5.97 -11.09 -3.61
N ASP A 7 6.20 -10.57 -2.40
CA ASP A 7 6.82 -11.33 -1.32
C ASP A 7 6.12 -11.03 0.01
N GLU A 8 5.67 -12.09 0.70
CA GLU A 8 5.07 -11.96 2.03
C GLU A 8 6.09 -11.57 3.10
N ASN A 9 7.38 -11.60 2.79
CA ASN A 9 8.46 -11.32 3.72
C ASN A 9 8.98 -9.88 3.60
N ILE A 10 9.48 -9.37 4.73
CA ILE A 10 10.40 -8.24 4.75
C ILE A 10 11.82 -8.74 5.01
N TYR A 11 12.79 -7.95 4.57
CA TYR A 11 14.20 -8.26 4.71
C TYR A 11 14.89 -7.17 5.52
N VAL A 12 15.43 -7.55 6.67
CA VAL A 12 16.15 -6.67 7.59
C VAL A 12 17.63 -6.99 7.47
N THR A 13 18.44 -5.95 7.28
CA THR A 13 19.87 -6.12 7.05
C THR A 13 20.60 -4.87 7.51
N PRO A 14 21.81 -5.00 8.11
CA PRO A 14 22.65 -3.85 8.38
C PRO A 14 23.06 -3.16 7.07
N PRO A 15 23.54 -1.91 7.11
CA PRO A 15 24.00 -1.20 5.92
C PRO A 15 25.11 -1.90 5.13
N SER A 16 25.81 -2.87 5.74
CA SER A 16 26.87 -3.66 5.12
C SER A 16 26.38 -4.89 4.35
N HIS A 17 25.09 -5.23 4.45
CA HIS A 17 24.46 -6.40 3.82
C HIS A 17 25.05 -7.77 4.17
N LYS A 18 25.92 -7.85 5.20
CA LYS A 18 26.62 -9.09 5.59
C LYS A 18 25.71 -10.19 6.16
N ARG A 19 24.52 -9.83 6.62
CA ARG A 19 23.48 -10.73 7.14
C ARG A 19 22.13 -10.22 6.67
N ILE A 20 21.24 -11.12 6.28
CA ILE A 20 19.87 -10.76 5.89
C ILE A 20 18.94 -11.62 6.73
N ASP A 21 18.16 -10.96 7.59
CA ASP A 21 17.09 -11.58 8.34
C ASP A 21 15.79 -11.48 7.55
N LYS A 22 15.15 -12.62 7.34
CA LYS A 22 13.88 -12.74 6.63
C LYS A 22 12.76 -12.90 7.65
N ILE A 23 11.78 -11.99 7.61
CA ILE A 23 10.67 -11.95 8.56
C ILE A 23 9.36 -12.00 7.79
N VAL A 24 8.49 -12.95 8.13
CA VAL A 24 7.16 -13.10 7.51
C VAL A 24 6.25 -11.99 8.02
N VAL A 25 5.72 -11.16 7.12
CA VAL A 25 4.79 -10.07 7.43
C VAL A 25 3.60 -10.15 6.48
N LYS A 26 2.80 -11.22 6.65
CA LYS A 26 1.66 -11.52 5.79
C LYS A 26 0.44 -10.67 6.16
N SER A 27 -0.23 -10.13 5.14
CA SER A 27 -1.52 -9.45 5.30
C SER A 27 -2.65 -10.46 5.56
N ARG A 28 -3.59 -10.09 6.43
CA ARG A 28 -4.83 -10.86 6.61
C ARG A 28 -5.80 -10.74 5.42
N TYR A 29 -5.58 -9.77 4.54
CA TYR A 29 -6.43 -9.49 3.35
C TYR A 29 -5.85 -10.07 2.05
N ILE A 30 -4.72 -10.78 2.12
CA ILE A 30 -4.13 -11.54 0.99
C ILE A 30 -4.07 -13.02 1.37
N ASN A 31 -4.93 -13.83 0.75
CA ASN A 31 -4.91 -15.28 0.93
C ASN A 31 -3.66 -15.89 0.26
N GLU A 32 -3.45 -15.54 -1.00
CA GLU A 32 -2.37 -16.02 -1.86
C GLU A 32 -1.88 -14.89 -2.78
N LEU A 33 -0.58 -14.87 -3.04
CA LEU A 33 -0.01 -14.03 -4.10
C LEU A 33 -0.24 -14.70 -5.45
N LYS A 34 -0.64 -13.91 -6.45
CA LYS A 34 -0.82 -14.36 -7.83
C LYS A 34 0.08 -13.56 -8.75
N PHE A 35 0.47 -14.21 -9.84
CA PHE A 35 1.21 -13.60 -10.93
C PHE A 35 0.35 -13.66 -12.19
N VAL A 36 0.58 -12.74 -13.12
CA VAL A 36 -0.03 -12.82 -14.45
C VAL A 36 0.81 -13.79 -15.28
N ASP A 37 0.19 -14.82 -15.85
CA ASP A 37 0.89 -15.79 -16.72
C ASP A 37 1.41 -15.13 -18.01
N ARG A 38 0.72 -14.08 -18.47
CA ARG A 38 1.09 -13.30 -19.64
C ARG A 38 0.79 -11.82 -19.42
N THR A 39 1.80 -10.99 -19.60
CA THR A 39 1.63 -9.53 -19.63
C THR A 39 0.92 -9.12 -20.93
N PRO A 40 -0.17 -8.34 -20.86
CA PRO A 40 -0.78 -7.75 -22.05
C PRO A 40 0.21 -6.88 -22.83
N ASP A 41 0.01 -6.77 -24.15
CA ASP A 41 0.83 -5.88 -24.99
C ASP A 41 0.41 -4.39 -24.85
N ASP A 42 -0.83 -4.14 -24.42
CA ASP A 42 -1.37 -2.80 -24.18
C ASP A 42 -1.03 -2.31 -22.76
N LEU A 43 -0.40 -1.14 -22.66
CA LEU A 43 0.06 -0.56 -21.38
C LEU A 43 -1.08 -0.28 -20.39
N ASN A 44 -2.26 0.09 -20.87
CA ASN A 44 -3.42 0.34 -20.02
C ASN A 44 -3.96 -0.99 -19.45
N LEU A 45 -3.97 -2.05 -20.27
CA LEU A 45 -4.29 -3.40 -19.80
C LEU A 45 -3.24 -3.97 -18.84
N VAL A 46 -1.96 -3.61 -19.00
CA VAL A 46 -0.93 -3.92 -17.99
C VAL A 46 -1.23 -3.22 -16.67
N ALA A 47 -1.58 -1.93 -16.71
CA ALA A 47 -1.96 -1.18 -15.51
C ALA A 47 -3.19 -1.78 -14.83
N LYS A 48 -4.19 -2.25 -15.60
CA LYS A 48 -5.34 -3.01 -15.08
C LYS A 48 -4.87 -4.27 -14.37
N ALA A 49 -4.11 -5.12 -15.04
CA ALA A 49 -3.67 -6.40 -14.49
C ALA A 49 -2.87 -6.21 -13.19
N LEU A 50 -1.94 -5.26 -13.15
CA LEU A 50 -1.19 -4.92 -11.94
C LEU A 50 -2.11 -4.36 -10.84
N SER A 51 -3.07 -3.51 -11.18
CA SER A 51 -4.02 -2.93 -10.23
C SER A 51 -5.00 -3.94 -9.64
N GLU A 52 -5.17 -5.11 -10.25
CA GLU A 52 -6.03 -6.19 -9.75
C GLU A 52 -5.27 -7.21 -8.89
N LEU A 53 -3.98 -7.43 -9.16
CA LEU A 53 -3.18 -8.44 -8.46
C LEU A 53 -2.98 -8.12 -6.97
N PRO A 54 -3.01 -9.11 -6.07
CA PRO A 54 -2.62 -8.90 -4.68
C PRO A 54 -1.09 -8.70 -4.57
N PHE A 55 -0.64 -7.64 -3.92
CA PHE A 55 0.79 -7.42 -3.65
C PHE A 55 1.05 -6.49 -2.45
N TYR A 56 2.30 -6.47 -1.98
CA TYR A 56 2.81 -5.58 -0.94
C TYR A 56 3.54 -4.39 -1.55
N SER A 57 3.81 -3.35 -0.78
CA SER A 57 4.60 -2.22 -1.27
C SER A 57 5.50 -1.69 -0.17
N ASN A 58 5.73 -0.38 -0.19
CA ASN A 58 6.66 0.31 0.67
C ASN A 58 6.43 -0.05 2.15
N LEU A 59 7.56 -0.20 2.83
CA LEU A 59 7.65 -0.33 4.28
C LEU A 59 8.26 0.96 4.80
N ILE A 60 7.47 1.75 5.52
CA ILE A 60 7.87 3.07 6.00
C ILE A 60 7.98 3.08 7.52
N TYR A 61 8.95 3.83 8.03
CA TYR A 61 9.20 3.95 9.47
C TYR A 61 8.59 5.24 10.02
N ASP A 62 7.77 5.13 11.06
CA ASP A 62 7.26 6.24 11.84
C ASP A 62 8.11 6.44 13.11
N LYS A 63 9.06 7.36 13.00
CA LYS A 63 9.97 7.72 14.11
C LYS A 63 9.28 8.32 15.33
N TYR A 64 8.06 8.85 15.19
CA TYR A 64 7.35 9.50 16.31
C TYR A 64 6.61 8.49 17.18
N ARG A 65 6.27 7.32 16.61
CA ARG A 65 5.55 6.23 17.26
C ARG A 65 6.38 4.96 17.42
N ASN A 66 7.58 4.93 16.83
CA ASN A 66 8.48 3.78 16.79
C ASN A 66 7.80 2.52 16.20
N VAL A 67 7.13 2.69 15.06
CA VAL A 67 6.44 1.61 14.34
C VAL A 67 6.77 1.65 12.86
N TYR A 68 6.49 0.57 12.15
CA TYR A 68 6.57 0.52 10.70
C TYR A 68 5.20 0.28 10.07
N TYR A 69 4.94 0.95 8.96
CA TYR A 69 3.73 0.76 8.15
C TYR A 69 4.11 0.06 6.85
N ARG A 70 3.55 -1.12 6.59
CA ARG A 70 3.70 -1.84 5.32
C ARG A 70 2.41 -1.71 4.52
N PHE A 71 2.50 -1.09 3.35
CA PHE A 71 1.35 -0.97 2.45
C PHE A 71 1.08 -2.32 1.79
N VAL A 72 -0.20 -2.64 1.68
CA VAL A 72 -0.70 -3.87 1.10
C VAL A 72 -1.85 -3.53 0.18
N PHE A 73 -1.89 -4.19 -0.97
CA PHE A 73 -2.95 -4.04 -1.93
C PHE A 73 -3.61 -5.40 -2.15
N PRO A 74 -4.79 -5.62 -1.54
CA PRO A 74 -5.57 -6.84 -1.75
C PRO A 74 -5.96 -7.03 -3.22
N LYS A 75 -6.35 -8.25 -3.57
CA LYS A 75 -6.96 -8.49 -4.89
C LYS A 75 -8.23 -7.63 -5.02
N VAL A 76 -8.37 -6.98 -6.17
CA VAL A 76 -9.60 -6.29 -6.59
C VAL A 76 -9.95 -6.70 -8.01
N ASP A 77 -11.22 -6.59 -8.38
CA ASP A 77 -11.67 -6.73 -9.76
C ASP A 77 -12.13 -5.34 -10.22
N LEU A 78 -11.47 -4.78 -11.24
CA LEU A 78 -11.80 -3.45 -11.76
C LEU A 78 -12.90 -3.54 -12.82
N PRO A 79 -13.82 -2.56 -12.88
CA PRO A 79 -14.87 -2.54 -13.89
C PRO A 79 -14.28 -2.56 -15.31
N THR A 80 -14.84 -3.36 -16.21
CA THR A 80 -14.32 -3.50 -17.59
C THR A 80 -14.56 -2.28 -18.46
N ASN A 81 -15.49 -1.41 -18.07
CA ASN A 81 -15.77 -0.13 -18.72
C ASN A 81 -14.89 1.01 -18.21
N GLU A 82 -13.96 0.74 -17.28
CA GLU A 82 -12.97 1.70 -16.84
C GLU A 82 -11.99 2.01 -17.97
N THR A 83 -11.71 3.30 -18.15
CA THR A 83 -10.80 3.79 -19.20
C THR A 83 -9.43 4.16 -18.64
N ASP A 84 -9.34 4.45 -17.34
CA ASP A 84 -8.19 5.14 -16.74
C ASP A 84 -7.39 4.23 -15.79
N TYR A 85 -7.15 2.98 -16.19
CA TYR A 85 -6.39 2.02 -15.38
C TYR A 85 -4.97 2.52 -15.05
N ALA A 86 -4.34 3.24 -15.98
CA ALA A 86 -3.03 3.85 -15.76
C ALA A 86 -3.05 4.89 -14.62
N GLU A 87 -4.11 5.69 -14.53
CA GLU A 87 -4.29 6.68 -13.46
C GLU A 87 -4.54 5.99 -12.12
N ILE A 88 -5.44 4.99 -12.10
CA ILE A 88 -5.70 4.16 -10.90
C ILE A 88 -4.40 3.55 -10.38
N TRP A 89 -3.55 3.02 -11.27
CA TRP A 89 -2.26 2.46 -10.91
C TRP A 89 -1.34 3.50 -10.26
N GLN A 90 -1.20 4.68 -10.88
CA GLN A 90 -0.34 5.76 -10.38
C GLN A 90 -0.80 6.31 -9.02
N MET A 91 -2.10 6.32 -8.78
CA MET A 91 -2.69 6.81 -7.54
C MET A 91 -2.64 5.81 -6.38
N GLY A 92 -2.13 4.60 -6.61
CA GLY A 92 -2.06 3.59 -5.55
C GLY A 92 -3.35 2.79 -5.41
N ARG A 93 -4.02 2.52 -6.54
CA ARG A 93 -5.15 1.59 -6.67
C ARG A 93 -6.40 2.04 -5.89
N THR A 94 -7.49 1.32 -6.09
CA THR A 94 -8.78 1.66 -5.47
C THR A 94 -8.82 1.27 -3.99
N LYS A 95 -8.09 0.21 -3.60
CA LYS A 95 -8.18 -0.41 -2.28
C LYS A 95 -6.81 -0.84 -1.77
N PHE A 96 -6.54 -0.56 -0.50
CA PHE A 96 -5.31 -0.94 0.18
C PHE A 96 -5.56 -1.15 1.69
N SER A 97 -4.66 -1.88 2.33
CA SER A 97 -4.51 -1.93 3.78
C SER A 97 -3.11 -1.53 4.20
N ILE A 98 -2.95 -1.21 5.48
CA ILE A 98 -1.64 -0.94 6.08
C ILE A 98 -1.45 -1.91 7.24
N ILE A 99 -0.43 -2.76 7.15
CA ILE A 99 0.07 -3.57 8.29
C ILE A 99 0.92 -2.65 9.17
N ILE A 100 0.75 -2.76 10.48
CA ILE A 100 1.49 -2.02 11.49
C ILE A 100 2.40 -3.00 12.23
N LEU A 101 3.68 -2.67 12.30
CA LEU A 101 4.72 -3.46 12.95
C LEU A 101 5.32 -2.67 14.12
N ASN A 102 5.64 -3.34 15.23
CA ASN A 102 6.47 -2.76 16.28
C ASN A 102 7.96 -2.73 15.87
N ASP A 103 8.83 -2.26 16.78
CA ASP A 103 10.27 -2.18 16.59
C ASP A 103 11.00 -3.54 16.61
N GLN A 104 10.31 -4.62 16.99
CA GLN A 104 10.75 -6.00 16.82
C GLN A 104 10.22 -6.65 15.53
N PHE A 105 9.54 -5.88 14.67
CA PHE A 105 8.92 -6.35 13.42
C PHE A 105 7.78 -7.36 13.61
N GLU A 106 7.13 -7.35 14.77
CA GLU A 106 5.94 -8.13 15.04
C GLU A 106 4.71 -7.36 14.55
N VAL A 107 3.76 -8.05 13.91
CA VAL A 107 2.51 -7.46 13.46
C VAL A 107 1.63 -7.13 14.66
N ILE A 108 1.39 -5.84 14.89
CA ILE A 108 0.54 -5.34 15.99
C ILE A 108 -0.83 -4.86 15.51
N GLY A 109 -1.05 -4.76 14.20
CA GLY A 109 -2.32 -4.36 13.63
C GLY A 109 -2.32 -4.36 12.11
N GLU A 110 -3.51 -4.27 11.53
CA GLU A 110 -3.66 -4.03 10.09
C GLU A 110 -5.03 -3.41 9.83
N THR A 111 -5.06 -2.28 9.13
CA THR A 111 -6.30 -1.53 8.84
C THR A 111 -6.56 -1.53 7.33
N LEU A 112 -7.74 -1.98 6.93
CA LEU A 112 -8.23 -1.86 5.55
C LEU A 112 -8.87 -0.48 5.36
N PHE A 113 -8.50 0.21 4.30
CA PHE A 113 -9.01 1.54 3.99
C PHE A 113 -10.24 1.47 3.08
N PRO A 114 -11.16 2.45 3.18
CA PRO A 114 -12.29 2.56 2.28
C PRO A 114 -11.82 2.72 0.83
N GLU A 115 -12.58 2.12 -0.08
CA GLU A 115 -12.25 2.10 -1.50
C GLU A 115 -12.45 3.48 -2.15
N ASN A 116 -11.58 3.84 -3.09
CA ASN A 116 -11.66 5.08 -3.90
C ASN A 116 -11.58 6.40 -3.11
N VAL A 117 -11.08 6.37 -1.87
CA VAL A 117 -10.96 7.58 -1.03
C VAL A 117 -9.57 8.19 -1.07
N TYR A 118 -8.52 7.36 -1.03
CA TYR A 118 -7.15 7.83 -0.82
C TYR A 118 -6.24 7.55 -2.01
N VAL A 119 -5.26 8.42 -2.17
CA VAL A 119 -4.13 8.24 -3.07
C VAL A 119 -2.99 7.60 -2.26
N SER A 120 -2.91 6.28 -2.24
CA SER A 120 -2.00 5.56 -1.33
C SER A 120 -0.52 5.73 -1.66
N THR A 121 -0.19 6.28 -2.83
CA THR A 121 1.19 6.65 -3.22
C THR A 121 1.60 8.02 -2.68
N GLN A 122 0.65 8.82 -2.20
CA GLN A 122 0.88 10.15 -1.64
C GLN A 122 0.70 10.12 -0.12
N TYR A 123 1.81 10.03 0.61
CA TYR A 123 1.77 10.06 2.07
C TYR A 123 3.00 10.72 2.67
N PHE A 124 2.88 11.16 3.92
CA PHE A 124 4.00 11.60 4.75
C PHE A 124 3.70 11.41 6.23
N ILE A 125 4.75 11.34 7.05
CA ILE A 125 4.62 11.16 8.50
C ILE A 125 4.99 12.46 9.20
N ARG A 126 4.13 12.88 10.14
CA ARG A 126 4.46 13.92 11.13
C ARG A 126 4.24 13.42 12.55
N LYS A 127 4.59 14.26 13.51
CA LYS A 127 4.39 14.01 14.94
C LYS A 127 2.93 13.65 15.24
N GLU A 128 1.99 14.25 14.54
CA GLU A 128 0.55 14.09 14.76
C GLU A 128 -0.04 12.85 14.10
N GLY A 129 0.56 12.30 13.04
CA GLY A 129 0.04 11.11 12.38
C GLY A 129 0.71 10.76 11.05
N LEU A 130 0.21 9.68 10.45
CA LEU A 130 0.43 9.37 9.04
C LEU A 130 -0.60 10.16 8.22
N TYR A 131 -0.15 10.96 7.27
CA TYR A 131 -1.01 11.72 6.37
C TYR A 131 -1.06 11.00 5.04
N ILE A 132 -2.27 10.75 4.51
CA ILE A 132 -2.49 10.12 3.21
C ILE A 132 -3.35 11.04 2.34
N GLY A 133 -2.97 11.21 1.08
CA GLY A 133 -3.66 12.08 0.14
C GLY A 133 -5.11 11.65 -0.08
N THR A 134 -6.03 12.60 -0.18
CA THR A 134 -7.47 12.35 -0.41
C THR A 134 -7.92 12.75 -1.81
N SER A 135 -7.00 13.16 -2.67
CA SER A 135 -7.26 13.62 -4.03
C SER A 135 -7.48 12.48 -5.05
N PHE A 136 -8.12 11.38 -4.64
CA PHE A 136 -8.51 10.31 -5.56
C PHE A 136 -9.75 10.78 -6.34
N PRO A 137 -9.82 10.73 -7.68
CA PRO A 137 -10.91 11.33 -8.48
C PRO A 137 -12.31 10.83 -8.13
N LYS A 138 -12.42 9.57 -7.70
CA LYS A 138 -13.67 8.93 -7.28
C LYS A 138 -14.04 9.22 -5.82
N ASN A 139 -13.22 9.96 -5.07
CA ASN A 139 -13.56 10.40 -3.72
C ASN A 139 -14.70 11.43 -3.82
N PRO A 140 -15.83 11.27 -3.10
CA PRO A 140 -16.92 12.24 -3.11
C PRO A 140 -16.52 13.68 -2.73
N ASN A 141 -15.42 13.83 -1.99
CA ASN A 141 -14.87 15.12 -1.58
C ASN A 141 -13.71 15.61 -2.45
N PHE A 142 -13.50 15.01 -3.64
CA PHE A 142 -12.44 15.39 -4.56
C PHE A 142 -12.63 16.82 -5.07
N ASP A 143 -11.57 17.61 -5.00
CA ASP A 143 -11.46 18.94 -5.61
C ASP A 143 -10.08 19.05 -6.26
N GLU A 144 -10.06 19.21 -7.57
CA GLU A 144 -8.82 19.32 -8.37
C GLU A 144 -7.97 20.53 -8.00
N ASN A 145 -8.57 21.58 -7.44
CA ASN A 145 -7.88 22.80 -7.03
C ASN A 145 -7.30 22.71 -5.60
N THR A 146 -7.56 21.60 -4.91
CA THR A 146 -7.19 21.41 -3.51
C THR A 146 -6.35 20.15 -3.32
N LEU A 147 -5.08 20.34 -2.97
CA LEU A 147 -4.25 19.26 -2.45
C LEU A 147 -4.63 18.99 -0.98
N SER A 148 -5.28 17.85 -0.73
CA SER A 148 -5.79 17.49 0.59
C SER A 148 -5.16 16.19 1.12
N PHE A 149 -4.94 16.16 2.43
CA PHE A 149 -4.43 14.99 3.14
C PHE A 149 -5.25 14.76 4.41
N GLN A 150 -5.58 13.51 4.68
CA GLN A 150 -6.20 13.12 5.94
C GLN A 150 -5.15 12.57 6.90
N ARG A 151 -5.23 13.02 8.15
CA ARG A 151 -4.44 12.48 9.26
C ARG A 151 -5.04 11.15 9.72
N ILE A 152 -4.24 10.10 9.63
CA ILE A 152 -4.51 8.78 10.19
C ILE A 152 -3.78 8.67 11.53
N GLU A 153 -4.55 8.42 12.58
CA GLU A 153 -4.06 8.30 13.94
C GLU A 153 -3.91 6.82 14.32
N LEU A 154 -2.77 6.49 14.94
CA LEU A 154 -2.56 5.16 15.49
C LEU A 154 -3.22 5.09 16.87
N VAL A 155 -4.27 4.27 16.98
CA VAL A 155 -5.00 4.05 18.24
C VAL A 155 -4.82 2.62 18.71
N LYS A 156 -4.76 2.42 20.02
CA LYS A 156 -4.78 1.08 20.63
C LYS A 156 -6.24 0.64 20.76
N LEU A 157 -6.55 -0.55 20.24
CA LEU A 157 -7.85 -1.19 20.40
C LEU A 157 -8.00 -1.79 21.81
#